data_AF-A0A433Y910-F1
#
_entry.id   AF-A0A433Y910-F1
#
_cell.length_a   1.000
_cell.length_b   1.000
_cell.length_c   1.000
_cell.angle_alpha   90.00
_cell.angle_beta   90.00
_cell.angle_gamma   90.00
#
_symmetry.space_group_name_H-M   'P 1'
#
loop_
_entity.id
_entity.type
_entity.pdbx_description
1 polymer ?
#
loop_
_entity_poly.entity_id
_entity_poly.type
_entity_poly.pdbx_seq_one_letter_code
_entity_poly.pdbx_strand_id
1 'polypeptide(L)'
;MTTPDRITVNVEIYGTSYKIVGSSAEYMHQVARRVDEHMRAISKMYSHLDTPRLAVLAAVRMAEEAVKTDQIRDELQTTLQEKAGLSQEISVLGALHTKQENMYKTLQEEQHQLKMDNKLNSEQLVKSENTVKERASEVNKLTARVQELERQLAEERGGSAQLRTKLSAVEQEAKKEKGEVERLLLQVKGSQQREEAAKVAEQRIKDNHTKLEQQAKQMQASLQAAETETKKQLRLLQEAREREDKLRSEVTSALQNEKSWQKLAEMRNEELSRLEIGLLEAADRNEKLEELLESTAKEADLTREGLQVEKNVVRKLNSEVELLRSQMDQVTRERTSAVHATKSLEDEKSTLQEQLARLGKRLNEAEREVQDYAALAEEQETSRLEAESRELQWREQLASAEQELVLWRETEADLQRQLSQWQKESAAGGEQVLTLSSDFSELKEQREQIAEQLRQISESYEIVSHEYRLLQVEREVERDQVLKTEQEYSRLKEDYSKLQSEYNEWIELIEQE
;
A
#
# COMPACT_ATOMS: atom_id res chain seq x y z
N MET A 1 -57.23 -25.44 -74.29
CA MET A 1 -57.56 -25.64 -75.71
C MET A 1 -59.00 -25.20 -75.93
N THR A 2 -59.23 -23.89 -75.99
CA THR A 2 -60.52 -23.29 -76.39
C THR A 2 -60.41 -23.01 -77.88
N THR A 3 -61.11 -23.76 -78.72
CA THR A 3 -61.22 -23.43 -80.15
C THR A 3 -62.04 -22.14 -80.27
N PRO A 4 -61.48 -21.03 -80.80
CA PRO A 4 -62.25 -19.80 -80.95
C PRO A 4 -63.42 -20.04 -81.89
N ASP A 5 -64.62 -19.60 -81.49
CA ASP A 5 -65.83 -19.69 -82.31
C ASP A 5 -65.59 -19.02 -83.66
N ARG A 6 -65.58 -19.84 -84.72
CA ARG A 6 -65.37 -19.41 -86.09
C ARG A 6 -66.72 -19.04 -86.70
N ILE A 7 -66.97 -17.75 -86.87
CA ILE A 7 -68.22 -17.23 -87.44
C ILE A 7 -68.02 -17.03 -88.95
N THR A 8 -68.98 -17.49 -89.76
CA THR A 8 -69.02 -17.19 -91.21
C THR A 8 -69.71 -15.86 -91.45
N VAL A 9 -69.04 -14.91 -92.08
CA VAL A 9 -69.55 -13.57 -92.36
C VAL A 9 -69.49 -13.32 -93.86
N ASN A 10 -70.57 -12.76 -94.42
CA ASN A 10 -70.59 -12.32 -95.82
C ASN A 10 -70.06 -10.88 -95.90
N VAL A 11 -69.01 -10.67 -96.70
CA VAL A 11 -68.38 -9.36 -96.90
C VAL A 11 -68.29 -9.04 -98.39
N GLU A 12 -68.22 -7.76 -98.75
CA GLU A 12 -68.07 -7.30 -100.13
C GLU A 12 -66.68 -6.68 -100.32
N ILE A 13 -65.93 -7.16 -101.32
CA ILE A 13 -64.59 -6.67 -101.65
C ILE A 13 -64.54 -6.43 -103.15
N TYR A 14 -64.26 -5.20 -103.56
CA TYR A 14 -64.13 -4.76 -104.95
C TYR A 14 -65.32 -5.16 -105.84
N GLY A 15 -66.54 -5.02 -105.32
CA GLY A 15 -67.79 -5.31 -106.03
C GLY A 15 -68.17 -6.80 -106.12
N THR A 16 -67.42 -7.69 -105.45
CA THR A 16 -67.73 -9.12 -105.36
C THR A 16 -68.01 -9.52 -103.90
N SER A 17 -69.09 -10.27 -103.65
CA SER A 17 -69.43 -10.78 -102.32
C SER A 17 -68.71 -12.10 -102.02
N TYR A 18 -68.00 -12.16 -100.90
CA TYR A 18 -67.28 -13.33 -100.40
C TYR A 18 -67.80 -13.77 -99.03
N LYS A 19 -67.79 -15.07 -98.76
CA LYS A 19 -68.09 -15.63 -97.43
C LYS A 19 -66.79 -16.01 -96.74
N ILE A 20 -66.40 -15.25 -95.70
CA ILE A 20 -65.12 -15.41 -94.99
C ILE A 20 -65.39 -15.91 -93.57
N VAL A 21 -64.47 -16.71 -93.03
CA VAL A 21 -64.52 -17.23 -91.67
C VAL A 21 -63.56 -16.45 -90.79
N GLY A 22 -64.03 -15.95 -89.65
CA GLY A 22 -63.20 -15.21 -88.71
C GLY A 22 -63.72 -15.20 -87.29
N SER A 23 -62.95 -14.56 -86.41
CA SER A 23 -63.18 -14.58 -84.95
C SER A 23 -64.23 -13.56 -84.48
N SER A 24 -64.43 -12.46 -85.22
CA SER A 24 -65.43 -11.43 -84.90
C SER A 24 -65.97 -10.83 -86.20
N ALA A 25 -67.29 -10.61 -86.26
CA ALA A 25 -67.94 -10.07 -87.45
C ALA A 25 -67.52 -8.63 -87.75
N GLU A 26 -67.42 -7.80 -86.71
CA GLU A 26 -67.01 -6.39 -86.84
C GLU A 26 -65.56 -6.27 -87.32
N TYR A 27 -64.66 -7.06 -86.72
CA TYR A 27 -63.26 -7.14 -87.15
C TYR A 27 -63.14 -7.58 -88.60
N MET A 28 -63.95 -8.56 -89.03
CA MET A 28 -63.90 -9.04 -90.41
C MET A 28 -64.44 -8.06 -91.43
N HIS A 29 -65.50 -7.32 -91.10
CA HIS A 29 -65.94 -6.19 -91.92
C HIS A 29 -64.86 -5.09 -92.02
N GLN A 30 -64.14 -4.80 -90.93
CA GLN A 30 -63.04 -3.84 -90.95
C GLN A 30 -61.87 -4.30 -91.81
N VAL A 31 -61.47 -5.57 -91.71
CA VAL A 31 -60.43 -6.16 -92.57
C VAL A 31 -60.86 -6.13 -94.03
N ALA A 32 -62.09 -6.54 -94.34
CA ALA A 32 -62.62 -6.50 -95.72
C ALA A 32 -62.63 -5.06 -96.28
N ARG A 33 -63.04 -4.08 -95.47
CA ARG A 33 -62.98 -2.66 -95.84
C ARG A 33 -61.55 -2.19 -96.12
N ARG A 34 -60.59 -2.61 -95.29
CA ARG A 34 -59.17 -2.28 -95.49
C ARG A 34 -58.61 -2.89 -96.78
N VAL A 35 -58.98 -4.14 -97.10
CA VAL A 35 -58.62 -4.79 -98.38
C VAL A 35 -59.24 -4.03 -99.56
N ASP A 36 -60.53 -3.67 -99.48
CA ASP A 36 -61.22 -2.93 -100.55
C ASP A 36 -60.60 -1.55 -100.79
N GLU A 37 -60.27 -0.81 -99.72
CA GLU A 37 -59.58 0.48 -99.80
C GLU A 37 -58.21 0.35 -100.49
N HIS A 38 -57.43 -0.68 -100.15
CA HIS A 38 -56.13 -0.96 -100.77
C HIS A 38 -56.26 -1.36 -102.24
N MET A 39 -57.20 -2.23 -102.59
CA MET A 39 -57.48 -2.59 -103.98
C MET A 39 -57.90 -1.37 -104.81
N ARG A 40 -58.79 -0.51 -104.28
CA ARG A 40 -59.20 0.74 -104.95
C ARG A 40 -58.06 1.75 -105.07
N ALA A 41 -57.18 1.85 -104.06
CA ALA A 41 -56.04 2.75 -104.10
C ALA A 41 -55.01 2.33 -105.17
N ILE A 42 -54.69 1.03 -105.23
CA ILE A 42 -53.77 0.49 -106.24
C ILE A 42 -54.39 0.58 -107.64
N SER A 43 -55.70 0.34 -107.79
CA SER A 43 -56.36 0.44 -109.09
C SER A 43 -56.38 1.87 -109.64
N LYS A 44 -56.40 2.89 -108.77
CA LYS A 44 -56.24 4.29 -109.18
C LYS A 44 -54.85 4.59 -109.72
N MET A 45 -53.81 3.98 -109.15
CA MET A 45 -52.41 4.19 -109.57
C MET A 45 -52.04 3.36 -110.79
N TYR A 46 -52.63 2.17 -110.93
CA TYR A 46 -52.34 1.25 -112.01
C TYR A 46 -53.64 0.69 -112.61
N SER A 47 -54.25 1.46 -113.51
CA SER A 47 -55.58 1.19 -114.11
C SER A 47 -55.62 0.04 -115.11
N HIS A 48 -54.46 -0.48 -115.51
CA HIS A 48 -54.28 -1.53 -116.51
C HIS A 48 -54.14 -2.94 -115.90
N LEU A 49 -54.17 -3.09 -114.57
CA LEU A 49 -54.16 -4.40 -113.93
C LEU A 49 -55.56 -5.01 -113.85
N ASP A 50 -55.63 -6.30 -114.10
CA ASP A 50 -56.78 -7.16 -113.89
C ASP A 50 -57.02 -7.42 -112.39
N THR A 51 -58.27 -7.69 -112.02
CA THR A 51 -58.72 -7.89 -110.63
C THR A 51 -57.88 -8.92 -109.85
N PRO A 52 -57.45 -10.06 -110.42
CA PRO A 52 -56.60 -11.01 -109.72
C PRO A 52 -55.21 -10.44 -109.37
N ARG A 53 -54.53 -9.77 -110.32
CA ARG A 53 -53.21 -9.18 -110.07
C ARG A 53 -53.30 -7.99 -109.11
N LEU A 54 -54.39 -7.22 -109.18
CA LEU A 54 -54.70 -6.15 -108.23
C LEU A 54 -54.87 -6.69 -106.80
N ALA A 55 -55.61 -7.80 -106.63
CA ALA A 55 -55.82 -8.44 -105.34
C ALA A 55 -54.51 -8.97 -104.75
N VAL A 56 -53.65 -9.59 -105.57
CA VAL A 56 -52.33 -10.06 -105.13
C VAL A 56 -51.45 -8.89 -104.70
N LEU A 57 -51.41 -7.78 -105.46
CA LEU A 57 -50.61 -6.61 -105.09
C LEU A 57 -51.12 -5.93 -103.82
N ALA A 58 -52.45 -5.89 -103.63
CA ALA A 58 -53.06 -5.43 -102.37
C ALA A 58 -52.69 -6.34 -101.19
N ALA A 59 -52.71 -7.66 -101.38
CA ALA A 59 -52.29 -8.63 -100.36
C ALA A 59 -50.81 -8.49 -100.01
N VAL A 60 -49.92 -8.33 -101.00
CA VAL A 60 -48.48 -8.10 -100.78
C VAL A 60 -48.25 -6.81 -99.99
N ARG A 61 -48.93 -5.71 -100.36
CA ARG A 61 -48.81 -4.43 -99.65
C ARG A 61 -49.31 -4.52 -98.20
N MET A 62 -50.41 -5.23 -97.97
CA MET A 62 -50.92 -5.48 -96.62
C MET A 62 -49.98 -6.36 -95.80
N ALA A 63 -49.38 -7.38 -96.41
CA ALA A 63 -48.37 -8.21 -95.76
C ALA A 63 -47.12 -7.39 -95.41
N GLU A 64 -46.67 -6.50 -96.30
CA GLU A 64 -45.56 -5.58 -96.03
C GLU A 64 -45.89 -4.59 -94.89
N GLU A 65 -47.09 -4.01 -94.87
CA GLU A 65 -47.57 -3.16 -93.77
C GLU A 65 -47.60 -3.92 -92.43
N ALA A 66 -48.06 -5.17 -92.44
CA ALA A 66 -48.08 -6.02 -91.24
C ALA A 66 -46.67 -6.32 -90.73
N VAL A 67 -45.75 -6.72 -91.62
CA VAL A 67 -44.34 -6.99 -91.28
C VAL A 67 -43.67 -5.73 -90.69
N LYS A 68 -43.89 -4.55 -91.28
CA LYS A 68 -43.38 -3.28 -90.72
C LYS A 68 -43.98 -2.97 -89.35
N THR A 69 -45.26 -3.25 -89.15
CA THR A 69 -45.93 -3.00 -87.87
C THR A 69 -45.40 -3.94 -86.78
N ASP A 70 -45.15 -5.21 -87.12
CA ASP A 70 -44.53 -6.18 -86.21
C ASP A 70 -43.09 -5.76 -85.85
N GLN A 71 -42.30 -5.32 -86.84
CA GLN A 71 -40.96 -4.77 -86.60
C GLN A 71 -40.98 -3.57 -85.63
N ILE A 72 -41.85 -2.59 -85.87
CA ILE A 72 -41.99 -1.41 -84.98
C ILE A 72 -42.47 -1.83 -83.59
N ARG A 73 -43.36 -2.82 -83.49
CA ARG A 73 -43.83 -3.34 -82.21
C ARG A 73 -42.71 -4.02 -81.44
N ASP A 74 -41.88 -4.81 -82.12
CA ASP A 74 -40.73 -5.48 -81.52
C ASP A 74 -39.71 -4.43 -81.05
N GLU A 75 -39.42 -3.41 -81.86
CA GLU A 75 -38.57 -2.26 -81.47
C GLU A 75 -39.15 -1.47 -80.28
N LEU A 76 -40.46 -1.27 -80.24
CA LEU A 76 -41.12 -0.61 -79.11
C LEU A 76 -41.03 -1.49 -77.85
N GLN A 77 -41.12 -2.81 -78.00
CA GLN A 77 -41.02 -3.73 -76.88
C GLN A 77 -39.59 -3.79 -76.34
N THR A 78 -38.56 -3.82 -77.20
CA THR A 78 -37.16 -3.78 -76.76
C THR A 78 -36.84 -2.47 -76.05
N THR A 79 -37.25 -1.33 -76.62
CA THR A 79 -37.03 -0.01 -75.98
C THR A 79 -37.77 0.15 -74.66
N LEU A 80 -38.97 -0.44 -74.51
CA LEU A 80 -39.68 -0.48 -73.22
C LEU A 80 -38.95 -1.35 -72.19
N GLN A 81 -38.37 -2.48 -72.59
CA GLN A 81 -37.56 -3.33 -71.73
C GLN A 81 -36.27 -2.61 -71.30
N GLU A 82 -35.59 -1.94 -72.23
CA GLU A 82 -34.40 -1.12 -71.94
C GLU A 82 -34.74 0.02 -70.97
N LYS A 83 -35.84 0.73 -71.21
CA LYS A 83 -36.31 1.79 -70.30
C LYS A 83 -36.63 1.26 -68.91
N ALA A 84 -37.25 0.08 -68.81
CA ALA A 84 -37.53 -0.55 -67.53
C ALA A 84 -36.23 -0.94 -66.80
N GLY A 85 -35.25 -1.50 -67.52
CA GLY A 85 -33.92 -1.81 -67.00
C GLY A 85 -33.20 -0.57 -66.49
N LEU A 86 -33.15 0.50 -67.30
CA LEU A 86 -32.54 1.78 -66.92
C LEU A 86 -33.25 2.43 -65.73
N SER A 87 -34.58 2.35 -65.65
CA SER A 87 -35.33 2.87 -64.51
C SER A 87 -35.00 2.11 -63.22
N GLN A 88 -34.80 0.79 -63.30
CA GLN A 88 -34.38 -0.02 -62.16
C GLN A 88 -32.95 0.32 -61.76
N GLU A 89 -32.04 0.48 -62.72
CA GLU A 89 -30.65 0.88 -62.48
C GLU A 89 -30.56 2.27 -61.82
N ILE A 90 -31.31 3.26 -62.32
CA ILE A 90 -31.40 4.60 -61.71
C ILE A 90 -31.94 4.50 -60.28
N SER A 91 -32.92 3.65 -60.02
CA SER A 91 -33.45 3.45 -58.66
C SER A 91 -32.40 2.85 -57.72
N VAL A 92 -31.62 1.87 -58.19
CA VAL A 92 -30.53 1.25 -57.42
C VAL A 92 -29.41 2.25 -57.18
N LEU A 93 -29.02 3.03 -58.19
CA LEU A 93 -28.02 4.09 -58.07
C LEU A 93 -28.47 5.18 -57.09
N GLY A 94 -29.75 5.57 -57.11
CA GLY A 94 -30.32 6.50 -56.13
C GLY A 94 -30.28 5.95 -54.70
N ALA A 95 -30.60 4.67 -54.50
CA ALA A 95 -30.51 4.01 -53.21
C ALA A 95 -29.05 3.90 -52.70
N LEU A 96 -28.11 3.61 -53.61
CA LEU A 96 -26.67 3.60 -53.27
C LEU A 96 -26.17 4.99 -52.91
N HIS A 97 -26.57 6.02 -53.66
CA HIS A 97 -26.16 7.40 -53.40
C HIS A 97 -26.68 7.89 -52.04
N THR A 98 -27.97 7.67 -51.75
CA THR A 98 -28.54 8.01 -50.44
C THR A 98 -27.87 7.25 -49.29
N LYS A 99 -27.52 5.97 -49.49
CA LYS A 99 -26.74 5.21 -48.50
C LYS A 99 -25.35 5.81 -48.30
N GLN A 100 -24.65 6.18 -49.37
CA GLN A 100 -23.35 6.85 -49.28
C GLN A 100 -23.44 8.20 -48.57
N GLU A 101 -24.44 9.04 -48.88
CA GLU A 101 -24.66 10.32 -48.20
C GLU A 101 -24.90 10.13 -46.70
N ASN A 102 -25.69 9.13 -46.31
CA ASN A 102 -25.93 8.83 -44.90
C ASN A 102 -24.67 8.31 -44.20
N MET A 103 -23.84 7.50 -44.88
CA MET A 103 -22.53 7.09 -44.37
C MET A 103 -21.59 8.30 -44.20
N TYR A 104 -21.59 9.25 -45.12
CA TYR A 104 -20.79 10.47 -44.96
C TYR A 104 -21.28 11.35 -43.80
N LYS A 105 -22.60 11.48 -43.61
CA LYS A 105 -23.17 12.24 -42.48
C LYS A 105 -22.83 11.59 -41.14
N THR A 106 -23.02 10.29 -41.01
CA THR A 106 -22.67 9.53 -39.79
C THR A 106 -21.17 9.63 -39.49
N LEU A 107 -20.31 9.48 -40.50
CA LEU A 107 -18.87 9.66 -40.32
C LEU A 107 -18.50 11.09 -39.89
N GLN A 108 -19.17 12.12 -40.42
CA GLN A 108 -18.96 13.51 -39.97
C GLN A 108 -19.40 13.71 -38.52
N GLU A 109 -20.54 13.16 -38.12
CA GLU A 109 -21.04 13.21 -36.74
C GLU A 109 -20.06 12.50 -35.78
N GLU A 110 -19.55 11.33 -36.14
CA GLU A 110 -18.53 10.61 -35.37
C GLU A 110 -17.23 11.42 -35.24
N GLN A 111 -16.75 12.02 -36.34
CA GLN A 111 -15.56 12.88 -36.27
C GLN A 111 -15.77 14.11 -35.38
N HIS A 112 -16.96 14.73 -35.44
CA HIS A 112 -17.30 15.83 -34.56
C HIS A 112 -17.37 15.39 -33.09
N GLN A 113 -17.94 14.23 -32.82
CA GLN A 113 -18.03 13.67 -31.47
C GLN A 113 -16.63 13.34 -30.93
N LEU A 114 -15.80 12.63 -31.70
CA LEU A 114 -14.42 12.34 -31.35
C LEU A 114 -13.58 13.61 -31.11
N LYS A 115 -13.86 14.70 -31.83
CA LYS A 115 -13.19 15.98 -31.62
C LYS A 115 -13.61 16.66 -30.31
N MET A 116 -14.89 16.58 -29.96
CA MET A 116 -15.40 17.06 -28.66
C MET A 116 -14.84 16.23 -27.51
N ASP A 117 -14.85 14.90 -27.63
CA ASP A 117 -14.33 13.99 -26.62
C ASP A 117 -12.83 14.16 -26.43
N ASN A 118 -12.05 14.28 -27.51
CA ASN A 118 -10.62 14.58 -27.42
C ASN A 118 -10.35 15.92 -26.73
N LYS A 119 -11.16 16.94 -26.99
CA LYS A 119 -11.02 18.24 -26.31
C LYS A 119 -11.31 18.09 -24.81
N LEU A 120 -12.40 17.41 -24.45
CA LEU A 120 -12.80 17.20 -23.06
C LEU A 120 -11.77 16.35 -22.31
N ASN A 121 -11.26 15.28 -22.94
CA ASN A 121 -10.18 14.47 -22.39
C ASN A 121 -8.88 15.27 -22.23
N SER A 122 -8.52 16.13 -23.20
CA SER A 122 -7.34 17.00 -23.07
C SER A 122 -7.46 17.99 -21.92
N GLU A 123 -8.65 18.55 -21.70
CA GLU A 123 -8.93 19.45 -20.57
C GLU A 123 -8.90 18.71 -19.23
N GLN A 124 -9.46 17.49 -19.17
CA GLN A 124 -9.38 16.64 -17.99
C GLN A 124 -7.94 16.24 -17.67
N LEU A 125 -7.13 15.92 -18.69
CA LEU A 125 -5.74 15.53 -18.52
C LEU A 125 -4.92 16.71 -17.96
N VAL A 126 -5.09 17.92 -18.51
CA VAL A 126 -4.45 19.14 -17.96
C VAL A 126 -4.89 19.43 -16.52
N LYS A 127 -6.17 19.26 -16.19
CA LYS A 127 -6.65 19.41 -14.79
C LYS A 127 -5.98 18.39 -13.87
N SER A 128 -5.95 17.11 -14.25
CA SER A 128 -5.32 16.06 -13.46
C SER A 128 -3.82 16.32 -13.29
N GLU A 129 -3.12 16.74 -14.35
CA GLU A 129 -1.69 17.07 -14.31
C GLU A 129 -1.40 18.24 -13.36
N ASN A 130 -2.26 19.26 -13.35
CA ASN A 130 -2.15 20.37 -12.40
C ASN A 130 -2.37 19.90 -10.95
N THR A 131 -3.38 19.08 -10.69
CA THR A 131 -3.59 18.53 -9.33
C THR A 131 -2.43 17.65 -8.86
N VAL A 132 -1.81 16.89 -9.77
CA VAL A 132 -0.62 16.09 -9.46
C VAL A 132 0.58 16.99 -9.18
N LYS A 133 0.77 18.08 -9.94
CA LYS A 133 1.83 19.07 -9.67
C LYS A 133 1.65 19.77 -8.33
N GLU A 134 0.41 20.16 -7.99
CA GLU A 134 0.08 20.74 -6.69
C GLU A 134 0.41 19.77 -5.55
N ARG A 135 -0.08 18.53 -5.63
CA ARG A 135 0.23 17.47 -4.65
C ARG A 135 1.72 17.17 -4.54
N ALA A 136 2.45 17.12 -5.66
CA ALA A 136 3.89 16.93 -5.66
C ALA A 136 4.61 18.09 -4.93
N SER A 137 4.14 19.32 -5.12
CA SER A 137 4.67 20.49 -4.40
C SER A 137 4.39 20.41 -2.90
N GLU A 138 3.23 19.90 -2.49
CA GLU A 138 2.86 19.67 -1.09
C GLU A 138 3.70 18.57 -0.46
N VAL A 139 3.88 17.44 -1.15
CA VAL A 139 4.76 16.34 -0.71
C VAL A 139 6.19 16.84 -0.51
N ASN A 140 6.71 17.68 -1.41
CA ASN A 140 8.04 18.27 -1.24
C ASN A 140 8.12 19.18 0.00
N LYS A 141 7.09 19.99 0.27
CA LYS A 141 7.02 20.83 1.49
C LYS A 141 6.96 19.98 2.76
N LEU A 142 6.14 18.93 2.76
CA LEU A 142 6.03 18.00 3.89
C LEU A 142 7.33 17.25 4.12
N THR A 143 8.00 16.80 3.06
CA THR A 143 9.30 16.12 3.14
C THR A 143 10.36 17.04 3.73
N ALA A 144 10.42 18.31 3.30
CA ALA A 144 11.33 19.30 3.90
C ALA A 144 10.99 19.55 5.39
N ARG A 145 9.71 19.56 5.75
CA ARG A 145 9.29 19.71 7.15
C ARG A 145 9.68 18.50 8.00
N VAL A 146 9.54 17.29 7.46
CA VAL A 146 9.97 16.04 8.12
C VAL A 146 11.48 16.07 8.35
N GLN A 147 12.28 16.42 7.34
CA GLN A 147 13.74 16.53 7.48
C GLN A 147 14.14 17.54 8.57
N GLU A 148 13.47 18.69 8.65
CA GLU A 148 13.74 19.66 9.72
C GLU A 148 13.34 19.12 11.11
N LEU A 149 12.23 18.40 11.23
CA LEU A 149 11.82 17.77 12.49
C LEU A 149 12.77 16.63 12.90
N GLU A 150 13.27 15.85 11.94
CA GLU A 150 14.30 14.83 12.18
C GLU A 150 15.61 15.47 12.66
N ARG A 151 16.01 16.60 12.08
CA ARG A 151 17.16 17.38 12.52
C ARG A 151 16.99 17.89 13.95
N GLN A 152 15.83 18.44 14.28
CA GLN A 152 15.49 18.89 15.64
C GLN A 152 15.50 17.73 16.64
N LEU A 153 14.93 16.57 16.28
CA LEU A 153 14.98 15.36 17.10
C LEU A 153 16.42 14.86 17.30
N ALA A 154 17.27 14.95 16.28
CA ALA A 154 18.68 14.58 16.39
C ALA A 154 19.45 15.53 17.32
N GLU A 155 19.19 16.84 17.24
CA GLU A 155 19.76 17.84 18.15
C GLU A 155 19.31 17.61 19.60
N GLU A 156 18.02 17.39 19.85
CA GLU A 156 17.48 17.07 21.17
C GLU A 156 18.00 15.74 21.72
N ARG A 157 18.13 14.71 20.86
CA ARG A 157 18.77 13.44 21.24
C ARG A 157 20.25 13.64 21.58
N GLY A 158 20.97 14.46 20.82
CA GLY A 158 22.36 14.85 21.11
C GLY A 158 22.48 15.62 22.42
N GLY A 159 21.58 16.58 22.67
CA GLY A 159 21.50 17.34 23.91
C GLY A 159 21.16 16.45 25.11
N SER A 160 20.20 15.54 24.97
CA SER A 160 19.86 14.55 26.00
C SER A 160 21.02 13.59 26.28
N ALA A 161 21.75 13.15 25.25
CA ALA A 161 22.95 12.32 25.42
C ALA A 161 24.06 13.08 26.17
N GLN A 162 24.29 14.36 25.84
CA GLN A 162 25.24 15.22 26.57
C GLN A 162 24.80 15.48 28.00
N LEU A 163 23.51 15.64 28.26
CA LEU A 163 22.98 15.76 29.62
C LEU A 163 23.14 14.46 30.40
N ARG A 164 22.92 13.30 29.78
CA ARG A 164 23.17 11.99 30.41
C ARG A 164 24.64 11.78 30.76
N THR A 165 25.58 12.17 29.89
CA THR A 165 27.01 12.05 30.19
C THR A 165 27.42 13.01 31.31
N LYS A 166 26.92 14.26 31.30
CA LYS A 166 27.13 15.21 32.41
C LYS A 166 26.54 14.68 33.72
N LEU A 167 25.34 14.13 33.69
CA LEU A 167 24.66 13.60 34.87
C LEU A 167 25.40 12.36 35.42
N SER A 168 25.87 11.47 34.54
CA SER A 168 26.73 10.35 34.92
C SER A 168 28.08 10.80 35.49
N ALA A 169 28.67 11.88 34.99
CA ALA A 169 29.92 12.44 35.52
C ALA A 169 29.71 13.01 36.93
N VAL A 170 28.64 13.80 37.12
CA VAL A 170 28.25 14.36 38.43
C VAL A 170 27.90 13.24 39.42
N GLU A 171 27.21 12.18 38.98
CA GLU A 171 26.93 11.02 39.83
C GLU A 171 28.21 10.28 40.24
N GLN A 172 29.22 10.17 39.35
CA GLN A 172 30.52 9.63 39.72
C GLN A 172 31.28 10.51 40.70
N GLU A 173 31.26 11.82 40.51
CA GLU A 173 31.86 12.78 41.46
C GLU A 173 31.17 12.71 42.81
N ALA A 174 29.84 12.71 42.86
CA ALA A 174 29.10 12.55 44.10
C ALA A 174 29.39 11.20 44.80
N LYS A 175 29.63 10.12 44.04
CA LYS A 175 30.06 8.83 44.62
C LYS A 175 31.48 8.91 45.20
N LYS A 176 32.41 9.60 44.52
CA LYS A 176 33.77 9.84 45.05
C LYS A 176 33.73 10.69 46.31
N GLU A 177 32.99 11.79 46.29
CA GLU A 177 32.79 12.67 47.46
C GLU A 177 32.14 11.91 48.62
N LYS A 178 31.11 11.08 48.38
CA LYS A 178 30.54 10.21 49.42
C LYS A 178 31.58 9.25 50.00
N GLY A 179 32.39 8.61 49.16
CA GLY A 179 33.48 7.73 49.61
C GLY A 179 34.55 8.47 50.44
N GLU A 180 34.87 9.71 50.07
CA GLU A 180 35.77 10.57 50.84
C GLU A 180 35.17 10.99 52.17
N VAL A 181 33.87 11.36 52.20
CA VAL A 181 33.13 11.69 53.42
C VAL A 181 33.07 10.46 54.35
N GLU A 182 32.80 9.27 53.84
CA GLU A 182 32.83 8.03 54.62
C GLU A 182 34.23 7.74 55.20
N ARG A 183 35.29 7.95 54.40
CA ARG A 183 36.68 7.80 54.86
C ARG A 183 37.02 8.80 55.97
N LEU A 184 36.63 10.06 55.79
CA LEU A 184 36.82 11.11 56.79
C LEU A 184 36.01 10.83 58.06
N LEU A 185 34.78 10.33 57.95
CA LEU A 185 33.97 9.89 59.09
C LEU A 185 34.63 8.76 59.87
N LEU A 186 35.21 7.78 59.17
CA LEU A 186 35.99 6.70 59.80
C LEU A 186 37.24 7.24 60.50
N GLN A 187 37.94 8.20 59.90
CA GLN A 187 39.11 8.84 60.49
C GLN A 187 38.73 9.67 61.74
N VAL A 188 37.62 10.41 61.69
CA VAL A 188 37.09 11.19 62.82
C VAL A 188 36.62 10.28 63.94
N LYS A 189 35.90 9.18 63.64
CA LYS A 189 35.55 8.16 64.64
C LYS A 189 36.80 7.55 65.28
N GLY A 190 37.83 7.25 64.47
CA GLY A 190 39.11 6.76 64.98
C GLY A 190 39.83 7.77 65.88
N SER A 191 39.81 9.07 65.54
CA SER A 191 40.37 10.11 66.41
C SER A 191 39.54 10.32 67.69
N GLN A 192 38.21 10.24 67.61
CA GLN A 192 37.34 10.32 68.78
C GLN A 192 37.58 9.16 69.76
N GLN A 193 37.70 7.94 69.25
CA GLN A 193 38.04 6.78 70.08
C GLN A 193 39.43 6.92 70.74
N ARG A 194 40.41 7.48 70.02
CA ARG A 194 41.73 7.79 70.61
C ARG A 194 41.64 8.88 71.68
N GLU A 195 40.82 9.90 71.48
CA GLU A 195 40.60 10.98 72.44
C GLU A 195 39.88 10.48 73.70
N GLU A 196 38.87 9.62 73.56
CA GLU A 196 38.20 8.97 74.70
C GLU A 196 39.16 8.06 75.46
N ALA A 197 39.97 7.25 74.76
CA ALA A 197 41.01 6.44 75.39
C ALA A 197 42.05 7.30 76.12
N ALA A 198 42.43 8.45 75.55
CA ALA A 198 43.32 9.40 76.19
C ALA A 198 42.69 10.04 77.44
N LYS A 199 41.40 10.40 77.42
CA LYS A 199 40.66 10.91 78.59
C LYS A 199 40.57 9.88 79.71
N VAL A 200 40.31 8.61 79.38
CA VAL A 200 40.30 7.52 80.36
C VAL A 200 41.70 7.29 80.94
N ALA A 201 42.75 7.36 80.11
CA ALA A 201 44.13 7.28 80.59
C ALA A 201 44.50 8.47 81.49
N GLU A 202 44.06 9.69 81.16
CA GLU A 202 44.27 10.89 81.96
C GLU A 202 43.55 10.79 83.31
N GLN A 203 42.32 10.29 83.34
CA GLN A 203 41.60 10.01 84.60
C GLN A 203 42.35 8.98 85.46
N ARG A 204 42.86 7.90 84.86
CA ARG A 204 43.69 6.90 85.58
C ARG A 204 44.97 7.52 86.13
N ILE A 205 45.63 8.41 85.39
CA ILE A 205 46.82 9.13 85.86
C ILE A 205 46.45 10.07 87.02
N LYS A 206 45.32 10.77 86.95
CA LYS A 206 44.82 11.61 88.06
C LYS A 206 44.51 10.78 89.30
N ASP A 207 43.84 9.65 89.16
CA ASP A 207 43.56 8.74 90.28
C ASP A 207 44.83 8.14 90.89
N ASN A 208 45.83 7.83 90.06
CA ASN A 208 47.13 7.37 90.55
C ASN A 208 47.89 8.51 91.23
N HIS A 209 47.81 9.73 90.72
CA HIS A 209 48.42 10.91 91.33
C HIS A 209 47.81 11.20 92.70
N THR A 210 46.47 11.17 92.84
CA THR A 210 45.82 11.38 94.14
C THR A 210 46.16 10.30 95.16
N LYS A 211 46.29 9.03 94.73
CA LYS A 211 46.78 7.93 95.58
C LYS A 211 48.23 8.15 96.03
N LEU A 212 49.12 8.54 95.12
CA LEU A 212 50.51 8.85 95.44
C LEU A 212 50.61 10.06 96.37
N GLU A 213 49.77 11.08 96.18
CA GLU A 213 49.71 12.25 97.04
C GLU A 213 49.20 11.90 98.46
N GLN A 214 48.22 11.01 98.57
CA GLN A 214 47.77 10.47 99.86
C GLN A 214 48.87 9.65 100.55
N GLN A 215 49.60 8.81 99.80
CA GLN A 215 50.75 8.06 100.33
C GLN A 215 51.87 9.00 100.78
N ALA A 216 52.16 10.06 100.04
CA ALA A 216 53.14 11.06 100.42
C ALA A 216 52.74 11.80 101.70
N LYS A 217 51.46 12.18 101.85
CA LYS A 217 50.92 12.79 103.08
C LYS A 217 51.00 11.85 104.28
N GLN A 218 50.70 10.55 104.09
CA GLN A 218 50.85 9.54 105.14
C GLN A 218 52.32 9.35 105.55
N MET A 219 53.24 9.28 104.59
CA MET A 219 54.68 9.21 104.85
C MET A 219 55.16 10.46 105.59
N GLN A 220 54.72 11.65 105.17
CA GLN A 220 55.06 12.90 105.83
C GLN A 220 54.53 12.97 107.28
N ALA A 221 53.30 12.52 107.52
CA ALA A 221 52.74 12.43 108.87
C ALA A 221 53.51 11.44 109.76
N SER A 222 53.94 10.30 109.21
CA SER A 222 54.76 9.33 109.94
C SER A 222 56.16 9.87 110.28
N LEU A 223 56.74 10.68 109.39
CA LEU A 223 58.03 11.32 109.59
C LEU A 223 57.93 12.42 110.65
N GLN A 224 56.86 13.21 110.64
CA GLN A 224 56.57 14.18 111.69
C GLN A 224 56.33 13.52 113.05
N ALA A 225 55.61 12.39 113.10
CA ALA A 225 55.45 11.62 114.33
C ALA A 225 56.80 11.14 114.88
N ALA A 226 57.67 10.57 114.03
CA ALA A 226 59.02 10.17 114.42
C ALA A 226 59.90 11.36 114.87
N GLU A 227 59.78 12.53 114.24
CA GLU A 227 60.44 13.77 114.67
C GLU A 227 59.94 14.26 116.04
N THR A 228 58.64 14.15 116.33
CA THR A 228 58.12 14.50 117.66
C THR A 228 58.57 13.49 118.73
N GLU A 229 58.73 12.23 118.37
CA GLU A 229 59.17 11.16 119.27
C GLU A 229 60.66 11.27 119.59
N THR A 230 61.50 11.56 118.60
CA THR A 230 62.92 11.89 118.81
C THR A 230 63.09 13.15 119.66
N LYS A 231 62.28 14.20 119.46
CA LYS A 231 62.29 15.40 120.33
C LYS A 231 61.89 15.07 121.77
N LYS A 232 60.92 14.18 121.99
CA LYS A 232 60.55 13.70 123.34
C LYS A 232 61.70 12.92 123.99
N GLN A 233 62.36 12.02 123.24
CA GLN A 233 63.52 11.27 123.73
C GLN A 233 64.69 12.20 124.08
N LEU A 234 64.90 13.27 123.31
CA LEU A 234 65.96 14.26 123.59
C LEU A 234 65.68 15.06 124.86
N ARG A 235 64.41 15.41 125.13
CA ARG A 235 64.00 16.04 126.41
C ARG A 235 64.22 15.12 127.60
N LEU A 236 63.84 13.85 127.50
CA LEU A 236 64.06 12.87 128.57
C LEU A 236 65.55 12.69 128.88
N LEU A 237 66.41 12.72 127.87
CA LEU A 237 67.87 12.71 128.04
C LEU A 237 68.41 13.99 128.71
N GLN A 238 67.86 15.16 128.38
CA GLN A 238 68.21 16.42 129.06
C GLN A 238 67.79 16.40 130.54
N GLU A 239 66.57 15.97 130.84
CA GLU A 239 66.09 15.82 132.22
C GLU A 239 66.93 14.79 133.01
N ALA A 240 67.38 13.71 132.37
CA ALA A 240 68.28 12.73 132.99
C ALA A 240 69.67 13.32 133.30
N ARG A 241 70.24 14.13 132.39
CA ARG A 241 71.50 14.86 132.62
C ARG A 241 71.39 15.87 133.74
N GLU A 242 70.31 16.64 133.78
CA GLU A 242 70.07 17.61 134.87
C GLU A 242 69.90 16.91 136.23
N ARG A 243 69.29 15.72 136.26
CA ARG A 243 69.23 14.89 137.48
C ARG A 243 70.62 14.36 137.87
N GLU A 244 71.44 13.95 136.90
CA GLU A 244 72.81 13.50 137.15
C GLU A 244 73.69 14.63 137.70
N ASP A 245 73.60 15.84 137.15
CA ASP A 245 74.35 17.01 137.62
C ASP A 245 73.92 17.46 139.03
N LYS A 246 72.61 17.37 139.35
CA LYS A 246 72.11 17.60 140.72
C LYS A 246 72.68 16.59 141.70
N LEU A 247 72.66 15.30 141.36
CA LEU A 247 73.26 14.24 142.19
C LEU A 247 74.77 14.43 142.35
N ARG A 248 75.49 14.86 141.31
CA ARG A 248 76.92 15.20 141.41
C ARG A 248 77.15 16.37 142.37
N SER A 249 76.30 17.39 142.33
CA SER A 249 76.39 18.54 143.25
C SER A 249 76.11 18.15 144.72
N GLU A 250 75.16 17.25 144.95
CA GLU A 250 74.83 16.71 146.27
C GLU A 250 75.95 15.80 146.82
N VAL A 251 76.62 15.03 145.96
CA VAL A 251 77.79 14.23 146.34
C VAL A 251 78.99 15.13 146.70
N THR A 252 79.20 16.23 145.97
CA THR A 252 80.29 17.17 146.30
C THR A 252 80.04 17.97 147.58
N SER A 253 78.78 18.28 147.92
CA SER A 253 78.43 18.91 149.19
C SER A 253 78.48 17.92 150.36
N ALA A 254 78.11 16.65 150.15
CA ALA A 254 78.28 15.58 151.14
C ALA A 254 79.75 15.33 151.51
N LEU A 255 80.69 15.39 150.55
CA LEU A 255 82.14 15.25 150.80
C LEU A 255 82.76 16.45 151.54
N GLN A 256 82.20 17.65 151.41
CA GLN A 256 82.61 18.83 152.19
C GLN A 256 82.04 18.81 153.61
N ASN A 257 80.84 18.23 153.78
CA ASN A 257 80.25 17.98 155.08
C ASN A 257 81.04 16.88 155.82
N GLU A 258 81.43 15.77 155.20
CA GLU A 258 82.18 14.70 155.87
C GLU A 258 83.52 15.16 156.51
N LYS A 259 84.19 16.19 155.94
CA LYS A 259 85.40 16.81 156.50
C LYS A 259 85.15 17.79 157.66
N SER A 260 83.94 18.34 157.78
CA SER A 260 83.55 19.24 158.89
C SER A 260 82.99 18.48 160.10
N TRP A 261 82.56 17.23 159.92
CA TRP A 261 82.05 16.36 161.00
C TRP A 261 83.14 15.57 161.76
N GLN A 262 84.37 15.48 161.24
CA GLN A 262 85.53 14.93 161.99
C GLN A 262 86.15 15.89 163.02
N LYS A 263 85.92 17.21 162.93
CA LYS A 263 86.42 18.21 163.90
C LYS A 263 85.39 18.65 164.95
N LEU A 264 84.12 18.27 164.79
CA LEU A 264 83.01 18.64 165.69
C LEU A 264 82.56 17.47 166.60
N ALA A 265 83.05 16.24 166.35
CA ALA A 265 82.72 15.02 167.08
C ALA A 265 83.49 14.84 168.42
N GLU A 266 84.62 15.52 168.64
CA GLU A 266 85.35 15.47 169.92
C GLU A 266 84.79 16.46 170.97
N MET A 267 83.99 17.44 170.57
CA MET A 267 83.45 18.50 171.45
C MET A 267 81.96 18.35 171.80
N ARG A 268 81.28 17.31 171.29
CA ARG A 268 79.82 17.14 171.43
C ARG A 268 79.42 15.80 172.03
N ASN A 269 80.27 15.24 172.90
CA ASN A 269 79.96 14.03 173.68
C ASN A 269 79.60 14.33 175.16
N GLU A 270 79.49 15.61 175.56
CA GLU A 270 79.23 15.98 176.97
C GLU A 270 77.93 16.76 177.24
N GLU A 271 77.14 17.20 176.23
CA GLU A 271 76.00 18.11 176.52
C GLU A 271 74.61 17.69 176.02
N LEU A 272 74.42 16.53 175.39
CA LEU A 272 73.09 16.09 174.93
C LEU A 272 72.62 14.77 175.56
N SER A 273 72.68 14.72 176.90
CA SER A 273 71.72 13.95 177.72
C SER A 273 70.57 14.82 178.23
N ARG A 274 70.22 15.93 177.57
CA ARG A 274 69.08 16.75 177.99
C ARG A 274 68.24 17.26 176.82
N LEU A 275 67.20 16.46 176.54
CA LEU A 275 65.83 16.88 176.22
C LEU A 275 65.59 17.33 174.76
N GLU A 276 64.89 16.57 173.91
CA GLU A 276 63.48 16.12 173.95
C GLU A 276 62.41 17.23 173.88
N ILE A 277 61.76 17.25 172.70
CA ILE A 277 60.30 17.31 172.45
C ILE A 277 59.59 18.68 172.30
N GLY A 278 58.83 18.78 171.19
CA GLY A 278 57.66 19.64 170.99
C GLY A 278 57.20 19.68 169.52
N LEU A 279 56.18 18.89 169.16
CA LEU A 279 54.78 19.34 168.82
C LEU A 279 54.64 19.84 167.36
N LEU A 280 53.95 19.22 166.39
CA LEU A 280 52.59 18.62 166.24
C LEU A 280 51.44 19.65 166.21
N GLU A 281 50.80 19.78 165.02
CA GLU A 281 49.35 20.02 164.70
C GLU A 281 49.03 21.14 163.68
N ALA A 282 48.30 20.81 162.59
CA ALA A 282 47.05 21.45 162.12
C ALA A 282 46.57 20.90 160.75
N ALA A 283 45.24 20.79 160.60
CA ALA A 283 44.48 20.00 159.63
C ALA A 283 43.67 20.83 158.57
N ASP A 284 43.28 20.15 157.47
CA ASP A 284 42.08 20.20 156.59
C ASP A 284 41.41 21.49 156.03
N ARG A 285 41.10 21.48 154.71
CA ARG A 285 39.75 21.61 154.06
C ARG A 285 39.77 21.80 152.51
N ASN A 286 39.06 20.95 151.74
CA ASN A 286 37.76 21.25 151.06
C ASN A 286 37.35 20.22 149.98
N GLU A 287 36.12 19.67 150.10
CA GLU A 287 35.40 18.86 149.10
C GLU A 287 33.89 19.15 149.25
N LYS A 288 33.23 19.67 148.19
CA LYS A 288 31.77 19.80 148.00
C LYS A 288 31.47 20.41 146.61
N LEU A 289 30.87 19.65 145.68
CA LEU A 289 29.94 20.07 144.60
C LEU A 289 29.61 18.88 143.66
N GLU A 290 28.59 18.04 143.94
CA GLU A 290 28.06 17.08 142.95
C GLU A 290 26.66 16.50 143.30
N GLU A 291 25.68 17.36 143.57
CA GLU A 291 24.25 16.97 143.66
C GLU A 291 23.43 18.10 143.01
N LEU A 292 22.98 17.95 141.76
CA LEU A 292 21.87 18.72 141.12
C LEU A 292 21.61 18.38 139.62
N LEU A 293 21.98 17.19 139.11
CA LEU A 293 21.90 16.88 137.67
C LEU A 293 20.93 15.75 137.27
N GLU A 294 19.90 15.46 138.09
CA GLU A 294 18.97 14.35 137.78
C GLU A 294 17.47 14.74 137.67
N SER A 295 17.11 16.02 137.82
CA SER A 295 15.68 16.43 137.87
C SER A 295 15.12 17.12 136.62
N THR A 296 15.79 17.11 135.46
CA THR A 296 15.33 17.77 134.21
C THR A 296 14.90 16.80 133.10
N ALA A 297 14.53 15.57 133.45
CA ALA A 297 14.18 14.52 132.48
C ALA A 297 12.66 14.27 132.28
N LYS A 298 11.76 15.08 132.87
CA LYS A 298 10.29 14.82 132.82
C LYS A 298 9.43 15.83 132.07
N GLU A 299 10.02 16.78 131.33
CA GLU A 299 9.23 17.77 130.56
C GLU A 299 9.40 17.67 129.02
N ALA A 300 10.07 16.63 128.51
CA ALA A 300 10.40 16.51 127.07
C ALA A 300 9.45 15.63 126.22
N ASP A 301 8.46 14.94 126.79
CA ASP A 301 7.65 13.95 126.06
C ASP A 301 6.30 14.44 125.52
N LEU A 302 5.74 15.56 126.03
CA LEU A 302 4.40 16.02 125.63
C LEU A 302 4.34 16.94 124.39
N THR A 303 5.48 17.33 123.80
CA THR A 303 5.52 18.16 122.56
C THR A 303 5.91 17.36 121.31
N ARG A 304 6.24 16.07 121.45
CA ARG A 304 6.67 15.20 120.34
C ARG A 304 5.53 14.44 119.67
N GLU A 305 4.40 14.25 120.35
CA GLU A 305 3.25 13.49 119.83
C GLU A 305 2.31 14.35 118.92
N GLY A 306 2.16 15.64 119.19
CA GLY A 306 1.34 16.54 118.35
C GLY A 306 1.91 16.78 116.94
N LEU A 307 3.24 16.85 116.80
CA LEU A 307 3.92 17.09 115.51
C LEU A 307 3.94 15.85 114.60
N GLN A 308 3.72 14.64 115.16
CA GLN A 308 3.79 13.37 114.42
C GLN A 308 2.44 13.01 113.76
N VAL A 309 1.32 13.41 114.36
CA VAL A 309 -0.04 13.14 113.82
C VAL A 309 -0.33 14.03 112.60
N GLU A 310 0.00 15.33 112.64
CA GLU A 310 -0.15 16.21 111.47
C GLU A 310 0.76 15.81 110.30
N LYS A 311 2.01 15.42 110.57
CA LYS A 311 2.93 14.92 109.53
C LYS A 311 2.45 13.64 108.85
N ASN A 312 1.73 12.79 109.57
CA ASN A 312 1.17 11.55 109.02
C ASN A 312 -0.10 11.80 108.18
N VAL A 313 -0.91 12.80 108.52
CA VAL A 313 -2.05 13.21 107.68
C VAL A 313 -1.58 13.89 106.40
N VAL A 314 -0.58 14.79 106.48
CA VAL A 314 0.02 15.41 105.30
C VAL A 314 0.70 14.38 104.39
N ARG A 315 1.37 13.36 104.95
CA ARG A 315 1.96 12.24 104.15
C ARG A 315 0.91 11.41 103.44
N LYS A 316 -0.21 11.07 104.09
CA LYS A 316 -1.29 10.28 103.47
C LYS A 316 -1.94 11.06 102.32
N LEU A 317 -2.27 12.33 102.55
CA LEU A 317 -2.80 13.20 101.52
C LEU A 317 -1.81 13.41 100.36
N ASN A 318 -0.51 13.57 100.63
CA ASN A 318 0.50 13.61 99.57
C ASN A 318 0.58 12.29 98.80
N SER A 319 0.53 11.13 99.45
CA SER A 319 0.56 9.84 98.76
C SER A 319 -0.68 9.59 97.90
N GLU A 320 -1.86 10.05 98.34
CA GLU A 320 -3.09 10.00 97.55
C GLU A 320 -3.07 10.98 96.39
N VAL A 321 -2.53 12.19 96.58
CA VAL A 321 -2.31 13.17 95.50
C VAL A 321 -1.26 12.68 94.50
N GLU A 322 -0.19 12.03 94.94
CA GLU A 322 0.83 11.41 94.07
C GLU A 322 0.26 10.22 93.30
N LEU A 323 -0.57 9.38 93.93
CA LEU A 323 -1.26 8.27 93.27
C LEU A 323 -2.23 8.80 92.20
N LEU A 324 -3.07 9.78 92.53
CA LEU A 324 -3.99 10.42 91.59
C LEU A 324 -3.25 11.13 90.45
N ARG A 325 -2.11 11.76 90.73
CA ARG A 325 -1.23 12.33 89.69
C ARG A 325 -0.66 11.24 88.78
N SER A 326 -0.18 10.12 89.34
CA SER A 326 0.34 9.00 88.54
C SER A 326 -0.74 8.35 87.65
N GLN A 327 -1.97 8.25 88.15
CA GLN A 327 -3.12 7.76 87.39
C GLN A 327 -3.52 8.74 86.28
N MET A 328 -3.51 10.05 86.56
CA MET A 328 -3.74 11.08 85.54
C MET A 328 -2.62 11.10 84.47
N ASP A 329 -1.36 10.91 84.88
CA ASP A 329 -0.22 10.79 83.96
C ASP A 329 -0.32 9.53 83.10
N GLN A 330 -0.83 8.42 83.67
CA GLN A 330 -1.08 7.20 82.91
C GLN A 330 -2.22 7.40 81.89
N VAL A 331 -3.36 7.96 82.32
CA VAL A 331 -4.50 8.23 81.42
C VAL A 331 -4.14 9.24 80.33
N THR A 332 -3.30 10.23 80.63
CA THR A 332 -2.81 11.18 79.62
C THR A 332 -1.85 10.52 78.64
N ARG A 333 -0.96 9.62 79.08
CA ARG A 333 -0.10 8.81 78.18
C ARG A 333 -0.90 7.84 77.31
N GLU A 334 -1.89 7.17 77.88
CA GLU A 334 -2.79 6.30 77.14
C GLU A 334 -3.57 7.10 76.10
N ARG A 335 -4.10 8.27 76.49
CA ARG A 335 -4.78 9.20 75.56
C ARG A 335 -3.84 9.71 74.46
N THR A 336 -2.60 10.10 74.76
CA THR A 336 -1.67 10.55 73.72
C THR A 336 -1.26 9.41 72.81
N SER A 337 -1.02 8.20 73.34
CA SER A 337 -0.73 7.02 72.52
C SER A 337 -1.91 6.65 71.61
N ALA A 338 -3.15 6.74 72.09
CA ALA A 338 -4.35 6.51 71.31
C ALA A 338 -4.52 7.58 70.22
N VAL A 339 -4.26 8.85 70.53
CA VAL A 339 -4.29 9.95 69.53
C VAL A 339 -3.22 9.77 68.46
N HIS A 340 -2.01 9.32 68.84
CA HIS A 340 -0.96 9.00 67.87
C HIS A 340 -1.35 7.81 66.99
N ALA A 341 -1.98 6.77 67.56
CA ALA A 341 -2.46 5.61 66.80
C ALA A 341 -3.63 5.96 65.86
N THR A 342 -4.57 6.82 66.28
CA THR A 342 -5.64 7.28 65.38
C THR A 342 -5.08 8.13 64.24
N LYS A 343 -4.07 8.96 64.53
CA LYS A 343 -3.41 9.79 63.53
C LYS A 343 -2.62 8.95 62.52
N SER A 344 -1.89 7.92 62.98
CA SER A 344 -1.19 6.99 62.07
C SER A 344 -2.17 6.21 61.19
N LEU A 345 -3.32 5.80 61.72
CA LEU A 345 -4.37 5.15 60.93
C LEU A 345 -5.03 6.11 59.91
N GLU A 346 -5.18 7.39 60.25
CA GLU A 346 -5.62 8.42 59.28
C GLU A 346 -4.59 8.67 58.18
N ASP A 347 -3.31 8.70 58.52
CA ASP A 347 -2.21 8.80 57.56
C ASP A 347 -2.14 7.55 56.66
N GLU A 348 -2.31 6.34 57.22
CA GLU A 348 -2.43 5.09 56.45
C GLU A 348 -3.67 5.07 55.55
N LYS A 349 -4.82 5.54 56.05
CA LYS A 349 -6.05 5.63 55.25
C LYS A 349 -5.90 6.62 54.11
N SER A 350 -5.29 7.79 54.34
CA SER A 350 -5.05 8.79 53.30
C SER A 350 -4.06 8.29 52.24
N THR A 351 -2.98 7.63 52.65
CA THR A 351 -2.03 7.01 51.71
C THR A 351 -2.67 5.88 50.90
N LEU A 352 -3.52 5.04 51.51
CA LEU A 352 -4.29 4.03 50.79
C LEU A 352 -5.32 4.65 49.82
N GLN A 353 -5.99 5.73 50.21
CA GLN A 353 -6.90 6.48 49.33
C GLN A 353 -6.16 7.08 48.13
N GLU A 354 -4.96 7.63 48.33
CA GLU A 354 -4.12 8.10 47.24
C GLU A 354 -3.68 6.96 46.31
N GLN A 355 -3.32 5.80 46.87
CA GLN A 355 -2.96 4.62 46.07
C GLN A 355 -4.14 4.10 45.26
N LEU A 356 -5.33 4.01 45.86
CA LEU A 356 -6.56 3.63 45.15
C LEU A 356 -6.91 4.64 44.05
N ALA A 357 -6.76 5.94 44.29
CA ALA A 357 -6.97 6.96 43.27
C ALA A 357 -5.95 6.86 42.13
N ARG A 358 -4.67 6.58 42.43
CA ARG A 358 -3.63 6.34 41.42
C ARG A 358 -3.91 5.08 40.61
N LEU A 359 -4.32 3.98 41.25
CA LEU A 359 -4.68 2.75 40.58
C LEU A 359 -5.93 2.92 39.72
N GLY A 360 -6.94 3.67 40.19
CA GLY A 360 -8.13 4.00 39.40
C GLY A 360 -7.80 4.82 38.16
N LYS A 361 -6.89 5.79 38.25
CA LYS A 361 -6.39 6.53 37.07
C LYS A 361 -5.69 5.60 36.08
N ARG A 362 -4.81 4.72 36.56
CA ARG A 362 -4.11 3.73 35.71
C ARG A 362 -5.08 2.74 35.06
N LEU A 363 -6.12 2.32 35.76
CA LEU A 363 -7.15 1.45 35.21
C LEU A 363 -7.91 2.16 34.09
N ASN A 364 -8.33 3.40 34.30
CA ASN A 364 -9.01 4.19 33.27
C ASN A 364 -8.11 4.47 32.05
N GLU A 365 -6.81 4.70 32.26
CA GLU A 365 -5.83 4.82 31.18
C GLU A 365 -5.72 3.51 30.38
N ALA A 366 -5.59 2.37 31.06
CA ALA A 366 -5.55 1.06 30.41
C ALA A 366 -6.86 0.72 29.68
N GLU A 367 -8.02 1.08 30.24
CA GLU A 367 -9.32 0.89 29.59
C GLU A 367 -9.44 1.73 28.31
N ARG A 368 -8.91 2.96 28.31
CA ARG A 368 -8.84 3.79 27.10
C ARG A 368 -7.88 3.21 26.07
N GLU A 369 -6.71 2.75 26.47
CA GLU A 369 -5.77 2.09 25.56
C GLU A 369 -6.41 0.86 24.91
N VAL A 370 -7.13 0.03 25.66
CA VAL A 370 -7.87 -1.12 25.12
C VAL A 370 -8.96 -0.69 24.14
N GLN A 371 -9.69 0.39 24.43
CA GLN A 371 -10.69 0.95 23.50
C GLN A 371 -10.06 1.47 22.22
N ASP A 372 -8.93 2.17 22.31
CA ASP A 372 -8.19 2.70 21.16
C ASP A 372 -7.63 1.54 20.30
N TYR A 373 -7.13 0.47 20.92
CA TYR A 373 -6.70 -0.73 20.20
C TYR A 373 -7.86 -1.47 19.54
N ALA A 374 -9.03 -1.54 20.18
CA ALA A 374 -10.23 -2.14 19.59
C ALA A 374 -10.70 -1.32 18.37
N ALA A 375 -10.73 0.01 18.48
CA ALA A 375 -11.09 0.89 17.37
C ALA A 375 -10.12 0.77 16.20
N LEU A 376 -8.81 0.70 16.47
CA LEU A 376 -7.79 0.49 15.44
C LEU A 376 -7.96 -0.88 14.75
N ALA A 377 -8.30 -1.93 15.51
CA ALA A 377 -8.55 -3.26 14.95
C ALA A 377 -9.80 -3.27 14.05
N GLU A 378 -10.87 -2.57 14.45
CA GLU A 378 -12.07 -2.42 13.62
C GLU A 378 -11.77 -1.64 12.33
N GLU A 379 -10.99 -0.56 12.40
CA GLU A 379 -10.55 0.20 11.20
C GLU A 379 -9.67 -0.63 10.25
N GLN A 380 -8.82 -1.51 10.81
CA GLN A 380 -8.03 -2.45 10.01
C GLN A 380 -8.89 -3.51 9.33
N GLU A 381 -9.90 -4.04 10.03
CA GLU A 381 -10.85 -5.00 9.44
C GLU A 381 -11.70 -4.36 8.34
N THR A 382 -12.21 -3.14 8.52
CA THR A 382 -12.95 -2.43 7.46
C THR A 382 -12.05 -2.16 6.26
N SER A 383 -10.82 -1.71 6.48
CA SER A 383 -9.83 -1.53 5.42
C SER A 383 -9.51 -2.83 4.66
N ARG A 384 -9.44 -3.96 5.37
CA ARG A 384 -9.25 -5.29 4.76
C ARG A 384 -10.44 -5.68 3.90
N LEU A 385 -11.66 -5.54 4.41
CA LEU A 385 -12.90 -5.85 3.69
C LEU A 385 -13.07 -4.97 2.44
N GLU A 386 -12.71 -3.69 2.52
CA GLU A 386 -12.69 -2.81 1.35
C GLU A 386 -11.66 -3.26 0.31
N ALA A 387 -10.47 -3.69 0.74
CA ALA A 387 -9.44 -4.22 -0.16
C ALA A 387 -9.89 -5.54 -0.83
N GLU A 388 -10.48 -6.46 -0.07
CA GLU A 388 -11.07 -7.71 -0.59
C GLU A 388 -12.19 -7.40 -1.61
N SER A 389 -13.04 -6.42 -1.33
CA SER A 389 -14.11 -5.99 -2.23
C SER A 389 -13.55 -5.39 -3.53
N ARG A 390 -12.49 -4.57 -3.45
CA ARG A 390 -11.79 -4.04 -4.63
C ARG A 390 -11.14 -5.16 -5.44
N GLU A 391 -10.53 -6.13 -4.78
CA GLU A 391 -9.93 -7.28 -5.46
C GLU A 391 -10.97 -8.13 -6.19
N LEU A 392 -12.14 -8.36 -5.58
CA LEU A 392 -13.25 -9.06 -6.23
C LEU A 392 -13.74 -8.31 -7.47
N GLN A 393 -13.93 -6.99 -7.37
CA GLN A 393 -14.32 -6.16 -8.52
C GLN A 393 -13.29 -6.23 -9.65
N TRP A 394 -12.00 -6.22 -9.31
CA TRP A 394 -10.93 -6.34 -10.30
C TRP A 394 -10.90 -7.73 -10.93
N ARG A 395 -11.16 -8.79 -10.16
CA ARG A 395 -11.27 -10.15 -10.69
C ARG A 395 -12.46 -10.30 -11.64
N GLU A 396 -13.60 -9.69 -11.32
CA GLU A 396 -14.77 -9.67 -12.20
C GLU A 396 -14.47 -8.91 -13.51
N GLN A 397 -13.84 -7.73 -13.42
CA GLN A 397 -13.42 -6.96 -14.59
C GLN A 397 -12.39 -7.69 -15.45
N LEU A 398 -11.44 -8.39 -14.81
CA LEU A 398 -10.46 -9.22 -15.52
C LEU A 398 -11.17 -10.38 -16.23
N ALA A 399 -12.10 -11.07 -15.55
CA ALA A 399 -12.85 -12.16 -16.13
C ALA A 399 -13.73 -11.72 -17.32
N SER A 400 -14.37 -10.55 -17.23
CA SER A 400 -15.12 -10.00 -18.37
C SER A 400 -14.20 -9.63 -19.53
N ALA A 401 -13.04 -9.03 -19.25
CA ALA A 401 -12.04 -8.71 -20.29
C ALA A 401 -11.46 -9.98 -20.94
N GLU A 402 -11.22 -11.04 -20.17
CA GLU A 402 -10.80 -12.34 -20.70
C GLU A 402 -11.87 -12.96 -21.61
N GLN A 403 -13.14 -12.88 -21.23
CA GLN A 403 -14.26 -13.33 -22.09
C GLN A 403 -14.33 -12.52 -23.39
N GLU A 404 -14.21 -11.19 -23.32
CA GLU A 404 -14.15 -10.34 -24.51
C GLU A 404 -12.97 -10.72 -25.41
N LEU A 405 -11.78 -10.94 -24.86
CA LEU A 405 -10.61 -11.39 -25.63
C LEU A 405 -10.83 -12.74 -26.30
N VAL A 406 -11.55 -13.67 -25.68
CA VAL A 406 -11.92 -14.94 -26.31
C VAL A 406 -12.84 -14.69 -27.50
N LEU A 407 -13.88 -13.87 -27.34
CA LEU A 407 -14.76 -13.48 -28.45
C LEU A 407 -14.01 -12.80 -29.59
N TRP A 408 -13.07 -11.90 -29.28
CA TRP A 408 -12.21 -11.27 -30.29
C TRP A 408 -11.34 -12.29 -31.02
N ARG A 409 -10.79 -13.30 -30.33
CA ARG A 409 -10.02 -14.37 -30.98
C ARG A 409 -10.88 -15.27 -31.87
N GLU A 410 -12.11 -15.56 -31.46
CA GLU A 410 -13.06 -16.32 -32.28
C GLU A 410 -13.43 -15.55 -33.56
N THR A 411 -13.76 -14.26 -33.43
CA THR A 411 -14.04 -13.40 -34.59
C THR A 411 -12.82 -13.23 -35.50
N GLU A 412 -11.61 -13.10 -34.95
CA GLU A 412 -10.37 -13.07 -35.75
C GLU A 412 -10.17 -14.39 -36.50
N ALA A 413 -10.39 -15.54 -35.85
CA ALA A 413 -10.29 -16.84 -36.49
C ALA A 413 -11.32 -17.02 -37.62
N ASP A 414 -12.55 -16.53 -37.44
CA ASP A 414 -13.57 -16.55 -38.47
C ASP A 414 -13.23 -15.66 -39.66
N LEU A 415 -12.71 -14.45 -39.41
CA LEU A 415 -12.22 -13.56 -40.47
C LEU A 415 -11.03 -14.19 -41.22
N GLN A 416 -10.11 -14.85 -40.51
CA GLN A 416 -9.00 -15.58 -41.15
C GLN A 416 -9.51 -16.74 -42.02
N ARG A 417 -10.54 -17.48 -41.56
CA ARG A 417 -11.19 -18.52 -42.38
C ARG A 417 -11.82 -17.93 -43.63
N GLN A 418 -12.59 -16.84 -43.50
CA GLN A 418 -13.20 -16.14 -44.64
C GLN A 418 -12.14 -15.64 -45.63
N LEU A 419 -11.06 -15.03 -45.16
CA LEU A 419 -9.94 -14.61 -46.00
C LEU A 419 -9.31 -15.80 -46.75
N SER A 420 -9.09 -16.92 -46.07
CA SER A 420 -8.56 -18.13 -46.71
C SER A 420 -9.51 -18.69 -47.77
N GLN A 421 -10.82 -18.59 -47.55
CA GLN A 421 -11.83 -19.00 -48.51
C GLN A 421 -11.81 -18.08 -49.74
N TRP A 422 -11.81 -16.75 -49.55
CA TRP A 422 -11.70 -15.81 -50.66
C TRP A 422 -10.40 -15.94 -51.44
N GLN A 423 -9.29 -16.26 -50.78
CA GLN A 423 -8.02 -16.56 -51.47
C GLN A 423 -8.13 -17.81 -52.33
N LYS A 424 -8.77 -18.87 -51.84
CA LYS A 424 -9.03 -20.09 -52.63
C LYS A 424 -9.97 -19.82 -53.80
N GLU A 425 -11.05 -19.06 -53.58
CA GLU A 425 -12.01 -18.68 -54.62
C GLU A 425 -11.35 -17.80 -55.69
N SER A 426 -10.50 -16.86 -55.29
CA SER A 426 -9.73 -16.03 -56.22
C SER A 426 -8.69 -16.83 -57.00
N ALA A 427 -8.01 -17.80 -56.35
CA ALA A 427 -7.07 -18.69 -57.01
C ALA A 427 -7.78 -19.61 -58.02
N ALA A 428 -8.90 -20.23 -57.62
CA ALA A 428 -9.72 -21.06 -58.50
C ALA A 428 -10.29 -20.25 -59.68
N GLY A 429 -10.74 -19.01 -59.43
CA GLY A 429 -11.17 -18.09 -60.49
C GLY A 429 -10.02 -17.74 -61.45
N GLY A 430 -8.81 -17.52 -60.92
CA GLY A 430 -7.60 -17.30 -61.72
C GLY A 430 -7.21 -18.49 -62.59
N GLU A 431 -7.23 -19.71 -62.02
CA GLU A 431 -7.01 -20.96 -62.77
C GLU A 431 -8.05 -21.15 -63.87
N GLN A 432 -9.33 -20.90 -63.59
CA GLN A 432 -10.40 -20.97 -64.59
C GLN A 432 -10.21 -19.97 -65.74
N VAL A 433 -9.76 -18.74 -65.44
CA VAL A 433 -9.45 -17.75 -66.47
C VAL A 433 -8.27 -18.20 -67.31
N LEU A 434 -7.24 -18.79 -66.70
CA LEU A 434 -6.09 -19.33 -67.43
C LEU A 434 -6.52 -20.48 -68.36
N THR A 435 -7.30 -21.45 -67.87
CA THR A 435 -7.81 -22.55 -68.71
C THR A 435 -8.71 -22.05 -69.84
N LEU A 436 -9.61 -21.11 -69.56
CA LEU A 436 -10.45 -20.53 -70.62
C LEU A 436 -9.61 -19.75 -71.65
N SER A 437 -8.52 -19.11 -71.21
CA SER A 437 -7.61 -18.42 -72.12
C SER A 437 -6.81 -19.37 -73.01
N SER A 438 -6.36 -20.53 -72.48
CA SER A 438 -5.71 -21.56 -73.28
C SER A 438 -6.69 -22.18 -74.27
N ASP A 439 -7.89 -22.53 -73.82
CA ASP A 439 -8.94 -23.10 -74.68
C ASP A 439 -9.32 -22.10 -75.79
N PHE A 440 -9.43 -20.81 -75.46
CA PHE A 440 -9.68 -19.77 -76.46
C PHE A 440 -8.54 -19.65 -77.47
N SER A 441 -7.28 -19.75 -77.02
CA SER A 441 -6.12 -19.73 -77.92
C SER A 441 -6.11 -20.94 -78.85
N GLU A 442 -6.39 -22.14 -78.33
CA GLU A 442 -6.49 -23.36 -79.12
C GLU A 442 -7.63 -23.29 -80.13
N LEU A 443 -8.82 -22.83 -79.72
CA LEU A 443 -9.95 -22.63 -80.63
C LEU A 443 -9.64 -21.58 -81.70
N LYS A 444 -8.90 -20.52 -81.35
CA LYS A 444 -8.47 -19.51 -82.33
C LYS A 444 -7.51 -20.13 -83.35
N GLU A 445 -6.55 -20.93 -82.91
CA GLU A 445 -5.62 -21.62 -83.80
C GLU A 445 -6.35 -22.62 -84.71
N GLN A 446 -7.26 -23.42 -84.16
CA GLN A 446 -8.12 -24.31 -84.94
C GLN A 446 -8.96 -23.54 -85.97
N ARG A 447 -9.51 -22.38 -85.60
CA ARG A 447 -10.25 -21.53 -86.54
C ARG A 447 -9.36 -21.02 -87.66
N GLU A 448 -8.14 -20.60 -87.36
CA GLU A 448 -7.16 -20.14 -88.35
C GLU A 448 -6.72 -21.30 -89.27
N GLN A 449 -6.48 -22.50 -88.73
CA GLN A 449 -6.17 -23.69 -89.51
C GLN A 449 -7.32 -24.08 -90.46
N ILE A 450 -8.56 -24.09 -89.98
CA ILE A 450 -9.74 -24.36 -90.82
C ILE A 450 -9.91 -23.27 -91.88
N ALA A 451 -9.69 -22.00 -91.53
CA ALA A 451 -9.76 -20.90 -92.50
C ALA A 451 -8.70 -21.06 -93.61
N GLU A 452 -7.48 -21.46 -93.27
CA GLU A 452 -6.43 -21.73 -94.27
C GLU A 452 -6.75 -22.96 -95.13
N GLN A 453 -7.30 -24.03 -94.53
CA GLN A 453 -7.79 -25.19 -95.29
C GLN A 453 -8.90 -24.79 -96.27
N LEU A 454 -9.87 -23.97 -95.83
CA LEU A 454 -10.93 -23.45 -96.71
C LEU A 454 -10.34 -22.56 -97.81
N ARG A 455 -9.30 -21.77 -97.52
CA ARG A 455 -8.57 -20.97 -98.50
C ARG A 455 -7.91 -21.86 -99.55
N GLN A 456 -7.17 -22.89 -99.12
CA GLN A 456 -6.53 -23.85 -100.03
C GLN A 456 -7.54 -24.62 -100.88
N ILE A 457 -8.66 -25.05 -100.30
CA ILE A 457 -9.74 -25.71 -101.05
C ILE A 457 -10.33 -24.73 -102.07
N SER A 458 -10.54 -23.47 -101.69
CA SER A 458 -11.06 -22.44 -102.60
C SER A 458 -10.09 -22.19 -103.77
N GLU A 459 -8.79 -22.04 -103.49
CA GLU A 459 -7.73 -21.91 -104.52
C GLU A 459 -7.71 -23.14 -105.45
N SER A 460 -7.81 -24.34 -104.90
CA SER A 460 -7.85 -25.58 -105.70
C SER A 460 -9.11 -25.66 -106.57
N TYR A 461 -10.26 -25.23 -106.05
CA TYR A 461 -11.52 -25.18 -106.79
C TYR A 461 -11.45 -24.14 -107.92
N GLU A 462 -10.81 -22.99 -107.69
CA GLU A 462 -10.55 -21.99 -108.75
C GLU A 462 -9.70 -22.57 -109.87
N ILE A 463 -8.61 -23.26 -109.56
CA ILE A 463 -7.74 -23.91 -110.55
C ILE A 463 -8.53 -24.96 -111.35
N VAL A 464 -9.20 -25.90 -110.69
CA VAL A 464 -9.98 -26.95 -111.35
C VAL A 464 -11.10 -26.36 -112.21
N SER A 465 -11.74 -25.28 -111.76
CA SER A 465 -12.75 -24.55 -112.54
C SER A 465 -12.15 -23.91 -113.80
N HIS A 466 -10.95 -23.32 -113.69
CA HIS A 466 -10.21 -22.77 -114.82
C HIS A 466 -9.77 -23.86 -115.80
N GLU A 467 -9.21 -24.97 -115.31
CA GLU A 467 -8.84 -26.14 -116.11
C GLU A 467 -10.05 -26.73 -116.83
N TYR A 468 -11.18 -26.88 -116.14
CA TYR A 468 -12.43 -27.35 -116.75
C TYR A 468 -12.92 -26.41 -117.85
N ARG A 469 -12.82 -25.10 -117.64
CA ARG A 469 -13.18 -24.09 -118.66
C ARG A 469 -12.26 -24.16 -119.88
N LEU A 470 -10.95 -24.31 -119.67
CA LEU A 470 -10.00 -24.50 -120.77
C LEU A 470 -10.30 -25.78 -121.56
N LEU A 471 -10.56 -26.90 -120.88
CA LEU A 471 -10.93 -28.16 -121.53
C LEU A 471 -12.25 -28.04 -122.31
N GLN A 472 -13.23 -27.27 -121.82
CA GLN A 472 -14.45 -26.97 -122.57
C GLN A 472 -14.13 -26.22 -123.86
N VAL A 473 -13.27 -25.19 -123.80
CA VAL A 473 -12.83 -24.44 -124.98
C VAL A 473 -12.02 -25.32 -125.94
N GLU A 474 -11.12 -26.17 -125.44
CA GLU A 474 -10.38 -27.13 -126.26
C GLU A 474 -11.31 -28.09 -126.98
N ARG A 475 -12.32 -28.66 -126.29
CA ARG A 475 -13.33 -29.51 -126.93
C ARG A 475 -14.18 -28.76 -127.96
N GLU A 476 -14.47 -27.48 -127.75
CA GLU A 476 -15.16 -26.64 -128.73
C GLU A 476 -14.28 -26.41 -129.97
N VAL A 477 -12.99 -26.12 -129.79
CA VAL A 477 -12.03 -25.97 -130.88
C VAL A 477 -11.83 -27.29 -131.63
N GLU A 478 -11.73 -28.43 -130.95
CA GLU A 478 -11.66 -29.76 -131.57
C GLU A 478 -12.92 -30.05 -132.39
N ARG A 479 -14.11 -29.74 -131.85
CA ARG A 479 -15.36 -29.86 -132.62
C ARG A 479 -15.35 -28.98 -133.86
N ASP A 480 -14.90 -27.73 -133.75
CA ASP A 480 -14.78 -26.82 -134.89
C ASP A 480 -13.74 -27.32 -135.92
N GLN A 481 -12.64 -27.92 -135.47
CA GLN A 481 -11.65 -28.54 -136.35
C GLN A 481 -12.25 -29.76 -137.07
N VAL A 482 -12.97 -30.64 -136.37
CA VAL A 482 -13.67 -31.77 -136.98
C VAL A 482 -14.66 -31.27 -138.02
N LEU A 483 -15.48 -30.27 -137.70
CA LEU A 483 -16.42 -29.66 -138.65
C LEU A 483 -15.70 -29.07 -139.88
N LYS A 484 -14.55 -28.42 -139.72
CA LYS A 484 -13.73 -27.94 -140.85
C LYS A 484 -13.21 -29.10 -141.70
N THR A 485 -12.69 -30.16 -141.08
CA THR A 485 -12.21 -31.34 -141.82
C THR A 485 -13.35 -32.08 -142.52
N GLU A 486 -14.55 -32.14 -141.94
CA GLU A 486 -15.74 -32.70 -142.58
C GLU A 486 -16.18 -31.86 -143.78
N GLN A 487 -16.13 -30.52 -143.66
CA GLN A 487 -16.40 -29.61 -144.79
C GLN A 487 -15.36 -29.78 -145.91
N GLU A 488 -14.08 -29.87 -145.57
CA GLU A 488 -13.01 -30.14 -146.54
C GLU A 488 -13.18 -31.51 -147.20
N TYR A 489 -13.51 -32.55 -146.42
CA TYR A 489 -13.81 -33.87 -146.95
C TYR A 489 -15.04 -33.87 -147.86
N SER A 490 -16.10 -33.11 -147.51
CA SER A 490 -17.29 -32.95 -148.36
C SER A 490 -16.94 -32.22 -149.66
N ARG A 491 -16.15 -31.15 -149.60
CA ARG A 491 -15.66 -30.44 -150.80
C ARG A 491 -14.80 -31.36 -151.67
N LEU A 492 -13.88 -32.11 -151.09
CA LEU A 492 -13.04 -33.04 -151.83
C LEU A 492 -13.87 -34.18 -152.44
N LYS A 493 -14.92 -34.63 -151.74
CA LYS A 493 -15.88 -35.62 -152.27
C LYS A 493 -16.71 -35.05 -153.42
N GLU A 494 -17.16 -33.80 -153.32
CA GLU A 494 -17.82 -33.08 -154.42
C GLU A 494 -16.87 -32.94 -155.61
N ASP A 495 -15.64 -32.50 -155.40
CA ASP A 495 -14.64 -32.35 -156.46
C ASP A 495 -14.23 -33.70 -157.06
N TYR A 496 -14.11 -34.76 -156.25
CA TYR A 496 -13.93 -36.13 -156.75
C TYR A 496 -15.14 -36.58 -157.57
N SER A 497 -16.37 -36.27 -157.14
CA SER A 497 -17.58 -36.60 -157.91
C SER A 497 -17.66 -35.85 -159.24
N LYS A 498 -17.22 -34.58 -159.29
CA LYS A 498 -17.08 -33.81 -160.53
C LYS A 498 -16.01 -34.40 -161.43
N LEU A 499 -14.85 -34.76 -160.87
CA LEU A 499 -13.78 -35.39 -161.64
C LEU A 499 -14.21 -36.79 -162.14
N GLN A 500 -15.04 -37.50 -161.38
CA GLN A 500 -15.63 -38.77 -161.80
C GLN A 500 -16.68 -38.58 -162.89
N SER A 501 -17.53 -37.55 -162.82
CA SER A 501 -18.45 -37.22 -163.93
C SER A 501 -17.69 -36.81 -165.17
N GLU A 502 -16.65 -35.98 -165.04
CA GLU A 502 -15.75 -35.63 -166.14
C GLU A 502 -15.09 -36.91 -166.68
N TYR A 503 -14.48 -37.75 -165.85
CA TYR A 503 -13.87 -39.01 -166.31
C TYR A 503 -14.88 -39.92 -167.04
N ASN A 504 -16.12 -40.00 -166.56
CA ASN A 504 -17.19 -40.74 -167.23
C ASN A 504 -17.57 -40.10 -168.58
N GLU A 505 -17.66 -38.76 -168.67
CA GLU A 505 -17.88 -38.04 -169.93
C GLU A 505 -16.72 -38.26 -170.92
N TRP A 506 -15.48 -38.32 -170.43
CA TRP A 506 -14.31 -38.65 -171.25
C TRP A 506 -14.33 -40.11 -171.73
N ILE A 507 -14.83 -41.06 -170.92
CA ILE A 507 -15.06 -42.44 -171.38
C ILE A 507 -16.15 -42.49 -172.44
N GLU A 508 -17.28 -41.78 -172.26
CA GLU A 508 -18.34 -41.72 -173.28
C GLU A 508 -17.86 -41.08 -174.60
N LEU A 509 -16.93 -40.13 -174.55
CA LEU A 509 -16.28 -39.55 -175.73
C LEU A 509 -15.32 -40.51 -176.45
N ILE A 510 -14.67 -41.43 -175.71
CA ILE A 510 -13.78 -42.44 -176.29
C ILE A 510 -14.57 -43.62 -176.89
N GLU A 511 -15.77 -43.91 -176.39
CA GLU A 511 -16.64 -44.97 -176.94
C GLU A 511 -17.42 -44.57 -178.21
N GLN A 512 -17.29 -43.33 -178.68
CA GLN A 512 -17.94 -42.84 -179.92
C GLN A 512 -17.01 -42.67 -181.14
N GLU A 513 -15.72 -43.03 -181.04
CA GLU A 513 -14.83 -43.27 -182.19
C GLU A 513 -14.71 -44.78 -182.49
#